data_AF-A0A1G7JPM5-F1
#
_entry.id   AF-A0A1G7JPM5-F1
#
_cell.length_a   1.000
_cell.length_b   1.000
_cell.length_c   1.000
_cell.angle_alpha   90.00
_cell.angle_beta   90.00
_cell.angle_gamma   90.00
#
_symmetry.space_group_name_H-M   'P 1'
#
loop_
_entity.id
_entity.type
_entity.pdbx_description
1 polymer ?
#
loop_
_entity_poly.entity_id
_entity_poly.type
_entity_poly.pdbx_seq_one_letter_code
_entity_poly.pdbx_strand_id
1 'polypeptide(L)'
;KKLRQSTVEPVFGSLTQFYGLRKIGVLGKAGAHKVMLMAAIAFNLKKYLKKGGGKPSVRILKTIMDAFQGFLTIFIRQIQPMPVLLKAS
;
A
#
# COMPACT_ATOMS: atom_id res chain seq x y z
N LYS A 1 -1.45 -27.22 23.21
CA LYS A 1 -1.40 -25.77 22.89
C LYS A 1 -1.66 -25.62 21.38
N LYS A 2 -2.87 -25.26 20.97
CA LYS A 2 -3.21 -25.09 19.54
C LYS A 2 -2.26 -24.02 18.98
N LEU A 3 -1.35 -24.40 18.09
CA LEU A 3 -0.58 -23.44 17.31
C LEU A 3 -1.64 -22.60 16.59
N ARG A 4 -1.86 -21.36 17.06
CA ARG A 4 -2.51 -20.37 16.21
C ARG A 4 -1.68 -20.37 14.96
N GLN A 5 -2.32 -20.74 13.86
CA GLN A 5 -1.69 -20.83 12.56
C GLN A 5 -0.82 -19.58 12.39
N SER A 6 0.48 -19.75 12.23
CA SER A 6 1.42 -18.66 11.96
C SER A 6 1.22 -18.08 10.54
N THR A 7 0.08 -18.36 9.93
CA THR A 7 -0.37 -17.78 8.69
C THR A 7 -0.95 -16.43 9.02
N VAL A 8 -0.14 -15.39 8.81
CA VAL A 8 -0.48 -14.12 8.14
C VAL A 8 -1.99 -13.79 8.06
N GLU A 9 -2.71 -13.80 9.18
CA GLU A 9 -4.07 -13.27 9.20
C GLU A 9 -3.93 -11.75 9.10
N PRO A 10 -4.40 -11.12 8.02
CA PRO A 10 -4.39 -9.67 7.94
C PRO A 10 -5.25 -9.17 9.09
N VAL A 11 -4.66 -8.38 9.98
CA VAL A 11 -5.34 -7.88 11.18
C VAL A 11 -6.32 -6.77 10.76
N PHE A 12 -7.37 -7.14 10.02
CA PHE A 12 -8.36 -6.21 9.47
C PHE A 12 -9.07 -5.43 10.57
N GLY A 13 -9.29 -6.06 11.73
CA GLY A 13 -9.82 -5.37 12.91
C GLY A 13 -8.95 -4.18 13.35
N SER A 14 -7.64 -4.37 13.45
CA SER A 14 -6.74 -3.26 13.81
C SER A 14 -6.67 -2.20 12.71
N LEU A 15 -6.68 -2.61 11.45
CA LEU A 15 -6.63 -1.67 10.34
C LEU A 15 -7.88 -0.79 10.26
N THR A 16 -9.05 -1.37 10.48
CA THR A 16 -10.34 -0.64 10.47
C THR A 16 -10.52 0.23 11.71
N GLN A 17 -10.11 -0.25 12.89
CA GLN A 17 -10.33 0.45 14.16
C GLN A 17 -9.25 1.48 14.52
N PHE A 18 -7.97 1.18 14.26
CA PHE A 18 -6.84 2.02 14.69
C PHE A 18 -6.10 2.71 13.54
N TYR A 19 -6.19 2.17 12.32
CA TYR A 19 -5.55 2.77 11.13
C TYR A 19 -6.56 3.45 10.19
N GLY A 20 -7.78 3.73 10.67
CA GLY A 20 -8.75 4.55 9.95
C GLY A 20 -9.36 3.91 8.69
N LEU A 21 -9.12 2.62 8.41
CA LEU A 21 -9.65 1.98 7.19
C LEU A 21 -11.17 1.74 7.24
N ARG A 22 -11.83 1.97 8.38
CA ARG A 22 -13.31 1.89 8.48
C ARG A 22 -14.03 2.91 7.61
N LYS A 23 -13.44 4.08 7.37
CA LYS A 23 -14.03 5.17 6.57
C LYS A 23 -13.15 5.52 5.38
N ILE A 24 -12.64 4.50 4.68
CA ILE A 24 -11.73 4.71 3.56
C ILE A 24 -12.48 5.23 2.32
N GLY A 25 -12.04 6.35 1.77
CA GLY A 25 -12.66 7.05 0.65
C GLY A 25 -12.31 6.47 -0.72
N VAL A 26 -12.50 5.16 -0.93
CA VAL A 26 -12.26 4.49 -2.22
C VAL A 26 -13.55 4.08 -2.89
N LEU A 27 -13.59 4.24 -4.21
CA LEU A 27 -14.76 3.93 -5.02
C LEU A 27 -15.00 2.41 -5.07
N GLY A 28 -16.12 1.99 -4.52
CA GLY A 28 -16.60 0.61 -4.60
C GLY A 28 -15.85 -0.41 -3.71
N LYS A 29 -16.50 -1.56 -3.52
CA LYS A 29 -16.00 -2.65 -2.65
C LYS A 29 -14.66 -3.22 -3.12
N ALA A 30 -14.46 -3.33 -4.44
CA ALA A 30 -13.22 -3.85 -5.00
C ALA A 30 -12.02 -2.94 -4.72
N GLY A 31 -12.19 -1.61 -4.79
CA GLY A 31 -11.17 -0.63 -4.43
C GLY A 31 -10.84 -0.68 -2.94
N ALA A 32 -11.87 -0.69 -2.09
CA ALA A 32 -11.72 -0.88 -0.64
C ALA A 32 -10.93 -2.13 -0.27
N HIS A 33 -11.24 -3.26 -0.92
CA HIS A 33 -10.55 -4.52 -0.68
C HIS A 33 -9.06 -4.45 -1.06
N LYS A 34 -8.71 -3.85 -2.20
CA LYS A 34 -7.32 -3.67 -2.63
C LYS A 34 -6.51 -2.85 -1.62
N VAL A 35 -7.05 -1.71 -1.16
CA VAL A 35 -6.34 -0.87 -0.18
C VAL A 35 -6.22 -1.57 1.16
N MET A 36 -7.26 -2.30 1.57
CA MET A 36 -7.22 -3.07 2.82
C MET A 36 -6.14 -4.17 2.79
N LEU A 37 -5.95 -4.86 1.66
CA LEU A 37 -4.87 -5.83 1.47
C LEU A 37 -3.49 -5.17 1.48
N MET A 38 -3.31 -4.04 0.78
CA MET A 38 -2.03 -3.32 0.81
C MET A 38 -1.65 -2.88 2.23
N ALA A 39 -2.61 -2.32 2.97
CA ALA A 39 -2.38 -1.91 4.35
C ALA A 39 -2.04 -3.09 5.27
N ALA A 40 -2.66 -4.24 5.07
CA ALA A 40 -2.34 -5.46 5.82
C ALA A 40 -0.92 -5.97 5.53
N ILE A 41 -0.49 -5.96 4.27
CA ILE A 41 0.88 -6.33 3.88
C ILE A 41 1.88 -5.37 4.54
N ALA A 42 1.65 -4.06 4.46
CA ALA A 42 2.51 -3.06 5.08
C ALA A 42 2.59 -3.21 6.61
N PHE A 43 1.45 -3.48 7.28
CA PHE A 43 1.40 -3.72 8.71
C PHE A 43 2.19 -4.96 9.13
N ASN A 44 2.02 -6.05 8.39
CA ASN A 44 2.73 -7.31 8.63
C ASN A 44 4.23 -7.15 8.39
N LEU A 45 4.63 -6.44 7.33
CA LEU A 45 6.03 -6.14 7.04
C LEU A 45 6.68 -5.29 8.14
N LYS A 46 6.00 -4.23 8.60
CA LYS A 46 6.46 -3.40 9.73
C LYS A 46 6.68 -4.24 10.99
N LYS A 47 5.76 -5.16 11.29
CA LYS A 47 5.85 -6.06 12.44
C LYS A 47 7.00 -7.05 12.30
N TYR A 48 7.21 -7.61 11.10
CA TYR A 48 8.31 -8.52 10.79
C TYR A 48 9.67 -7.84 10.98
N LEU A 49 9.84 -6.63 10.42
CA LEU A 49 11.08 -5.86 10.55
C LEU A 49 11.38 -5.46 12.01
N LYS A 50 10.35 -5.11 12.80
CA LYS A 50 10.52 -4.84 14.23
C LYS A 50 10.94 -6.06 15.05
N LYS A 51 10.56 -7.26 14.63
CA LYS A 51 10.83 -8.51 15.34
C LYS A 51 12.19 -9.15 15.01
N GLY A 52 13.08 -8.43 14.33
CA GLY A 52 14.38 -8.96 13.95
C GLY A 52 14.40 -9.62 12.56
N GLY A 53 13.38 -9.40 11.74
CA GLY A 53 13.50 -9.63 10.30
C GLY A 53 14.70 -8.84 9.77
N GLY A 54 15.62 -9.52 9.08
CA GLY A 54 16.86 -8.92 8.58
C GLY A 54 16.56 -7.63 7.83
N LYS A 55 17.17 -6.53 8.27
CA LYS A 55 17.01 -5.25 7.60
C LYS A 55 17.65 -5.38 6.22
N PRO A 56 16.92 -5.17 5.12
CA PRO A 56 17.53 -5.16 3.81
C PRO A 56 18.63 -4.10 3.77
N SER A 57 19.72 -4.38 3.04
CA SER A 57 20.82 -3.42 2.94
C SER A 57 20.33 -2.11 2.31
N VAL A 58 20.93 -1.00 2.73
CA VAL A 58 20.56 0.35 2.25
C VAL A 58 20.61 0.43 0.72
N ARG A 59 21.55 -0.27 0.08
CA ARG A 59 21.67 -0.35 -1.38
C ARG A 59 20.48 -1.05 -2.04
N ILE A 60 20.00 -2.16 -1.46
CA ILE A 60 18.85 -2.90 -1.97
C ILE A 60 17.58 -2.05 -1.81
N LEU A 61 17.39 -1.42 -0.65
CA LEU A 61 16.27 -0.50 -0.43
C LEU A 61 16.27 0.67 -1.42
N LYS A 62 17.44 1.27 -1.67
CA LYS A 62 17.58 2.38 -2.62
C LYS A 62 17.19 1.97 -4.03
N THR A 63 17.70 0.83 -4.51
CA THR A 63 17.39 0.29 -5.84
C THR A 63 15.89 0.02 -6.02
N ILE A 64 15.26 -0.56 -4.99
CA ILE A 64 13.81 -0.79 -4.99
C ILE A 64 13.05 0.53 -5.05
N MET A 65 13.45 1.52 -4.24
CA MET A 65 12.79 2.83 -4.18
C MET A 65 12.91 3.57 -5.52
N ASP A 66 14.08 3.53 -6.15
CA ASP A 66 14.31 4.11 -7.47
C ASP A 66 13.41 3.46 -8.55
N ALA A 67 13.27 2.12 -8.52
CA ALA A 67 12.37 1.40 -9.42
C ALA A 67 10.89 1.77 -9.20
N PHE A 68 10.46 1.93 -7.94
CA PHE A 68 9.11 2.39 -7.61
C PHE A 68 8.86 3.81 -8.11
N GLN A 69 9.83 4.73 -7.99
CA GLN A 69 9.69 6.08 -8.52
C GLN A 69 9.59 6.09 -10.05
N GLY A 70 10.35 5.24 -10.74
CA GLY A 70 10.21 5.04 -12.19
C GLY A 70 8.79 4.59 -12.58
N PHE A 71 8.22 3.62 -11.86
CA PHE A 71 6.85 3.16 -12.11
C PHE A 71 5.81 4.25 -11.85
N LEU A 72 5.97 5.00 -10.75
CA LEU A 72 5.04 6.04 -10.33
C LEU A 72 5.04 7.23 -11.29
N THR A 73 6.21 7.61 -11.83
CA THR A 73 6.32 8.64 -12.86
C THR A 73 5.63 8.24 -14.17
N ILE A 74 5.75 6.99 -14.59
CA ILE A 74 5.03 6.46 -15.77
C ILE A 74 3.52 6.44 -15.52
N PHE A 75 3.09 6.00 -14.33
CA PHE A 75 1.69 5.96 -13.95
C PHE A 75 1.04 7.36 -13.90
N ILE A 76 1.73 8.35 -13.31
CA ILE A 76 1.23 9.75 -13.28
C ILE A 76 1.16 10.35 -14.68
N ARG A 77 2.09 10.00 -15.59
CA ARG A 77 2.04 10.43 -17.00
C ARG A 77 0.84 9.84 -17.74
N GLN A 78 0.46 8.59 -17.45
CA GLN A 78 -0.71 7.94 -18.07
C GLN A 78 -2.07 8.47 -17.56
N ILE A 79 -2.10 9.19 -16.43
CA ILE A 79 -3.32 9.75 -15.83
C ILE A 79 -3.49 11.25 -16.13
N GLN A 80 -2.55 11.90 -16.82
CA GLN A 80 -2.71 13.31 -17.19
C GLN A 80 -4.01 13.51 -18.01
N PRO A 81 -4.95 14.34 -17.54
CA PRO A 81 -6.16 14.64 -18.30
C PRO A 81 -5.79 15.40 -19.58
N MET A 82 -6.51 15.09 -20.66
CA MET A 82 -6.44 15.78 -21.95
C MET A 82 -6.43 17.31 -21.73
N PRO A 83 -5.57 18.10 -22.39
CA PRO A 83 -5.56 19.55 -22.20
C PRO A 83 -6.95 20.11 -22.46
N VAL A 84 -7.55 20.71 -21.43
CA VAL A 84 -8.84 21.39 -21.52
C VAL A 84 -8.61 22.58 -22.45
N LEU A 85 -9.09 22.47 -23.68
CA LEU A 85 -9.08 23.53 -24.67
C LEU A 85 -9.96 24.63 -24.11
N LEU A 86 -9.32 25.68 -23.56
CA LEU A 86 -10.00 26.89 -23.12
C LEU A 86 -10.85 27.38 -24.28
N LYS A 87 -12.17 27.27 -24.11
CA LYS A 87 -13.13 27.79 -25.07
C LYS A 87 -12.99 29.31 -25.02
N ALA A 88 -12.26 29.83 -26.01
CA ALA A 88 -12.18 31.26 -26.26
C ALA A 88 -13.60 31.75 -26.55
N SER A 89 -13.99 32.77 -25.80
CA SER A 89 -15.22 33.55 -25.96
C SER A 89 -15.29 34.24 -27.32
#